data_AF-A0A2H9LA98-F1
#
_entry.id   AF-A0A2H9LA98-F1
#
_cell.length_a   1.000
_cell.length_b   1.000
_cell.length_c   1.000
_cell.angle_alpha   90.00
_cell.angle_beta   90.00
_cell.angle_gamma   90.00
#
_symmetry.space_group_name_H-M   'P 1'
#
loop_
_entity.id
_entity.type
_entity.pdbx_description
1 polymer ?
#
loop_
_entity_poly.entity_id
_entity_poly.type
_entity_poly.pdbx_seq_one_letter_code
_entity_poly.pdbx_strand_id
1 'polypeptide(L)'
;MRVTVVIPAKDEGATIAEVVRAAKQAKWVDKIIVVDGHSADSTAEEARRAGARTITQSKRRYPGKGVAMRDGFEAALTDIIAFVDADIVNIEPQMLEKLVEPIIKGEADFVKGMFERAGGRVTELVAKPLLQMFFPEVAGFSQPLSGEIAGRRWVFEHVKFEENWGVDVGILIDAVRSGARVKEIHIGFKDHLMKPLLDLREMAQQVAETIIKRAAKHDILKDLAWVSQPRYWVTHHELGEKVKKPKAKLVVFDFDGTLVDGRVIDAIAQKFNLVEELEKVRKTTPSGHKQSLEIAKLLKGTKLQDMLQVAKEIPLMLGTSETLRELENKSCYIGIISDGYGRAIEAATSELPIDFIVANELEVQDGVLTGNVHMPFGWIKKEDCLQHSVCKLAAIHRLAEEVGASMKEVVAVGNGEVDTCMVEAAGLGIAFNPNSVRLVESAKVVIREKNLKKILEHMHQHSLLD
;
A
#
# COMPACT_ATOMS: atom_id res chain seq x y z
N MET A 1 10.91 -27.41 -15.96
CA MET A 1 9.50 -27.20 -15.58
C MET A 1 8.74 -26.90 -16.85
N ARG A 2 7.55 -27.47 -17.02
CA ARG A 2 6.69 -27.20 -18.19
C ARG A 2 5.61 -26.16 -17.87
N VAL A 3 5.23 -25.35 -18.85
CA VAL A 3 4.20 -24.31 -18.74
C VAL A 3 3.01 -24.61 -19.66
N THR A 4 1.80 -24.56 -19.09
CA THR A 4 0.56 -24.47 -19.89
C THR A 4 0.00 -23.06 -19.77
N VAL A 5 -0.27 -22.41 -20.90
CA VAL A 5 -1.07 -21.18 -20.95
C VAL A 5 -2.53 -21.56 -21.15
N VAL A 6 -3.38 -21.09 -20.26
CA VAL A 6 -4.84 -21.24 -20.31
C VAL A 6 -5.44 -19.90 -20.67
N ILE A 7 -6.30 -19.88 -21.69
CA ILE A 7 -6.95 -18.67 -22.20
C ILE A 7 -8.46 -18.86 -22.10
N PRO A 8 -9.11 -18.34 -21.05
CA PRO A 8 -10.56 -18.24 -20.98
C PRO A 8 -11.06 -17.30 -22.08
N ALA A 9 -11.98 -17.76 -22.93
CA ALA A 9 -12.48 -16.97 -24.05
C ALA A 9 -14.01 -17.04 -24.16
N LYS A 10 -14.64 -15.92 -24.47
CA LYS A 10 -16.07 -15.88 -24.78
C LYS A 10 -16.35 -14.74 -25.76
N ASP A 11 -16.73 -15.08 -26.98
CA ASP A 11 -17.07 -14.12 -28.03
C ASP A 11 -15.88 -13.20 -28.39
N GLU A 12 -14.68 -13.77 -28.45
CA GLU A 12 -13.38 -13.12 -28.71
C GLU A 12 -12.73 -13.59 -30.03
N GLY A 13 -13.54 -13.89 -31.05
CA GLY A 13 -13.05 -14.40 -32.34
C GLY A 13 -12.10 -13.43 -33.05
N ALA A 14 -12.19 -12.14 -32.76
CA ALA A 14 -11.34 -11.10 -33.35
C ALA A 14 -9.89 -11.12 -32.82
N THR A 15 -9.67 -11.52 -31.56
CA THR A 15 -8.37 -11.37 -30.87
C THR A 15 -7.73 -12.71 -30.53
N ILE A 16 -8.52 -13.78 -30.33
CA ILE A 16 -8.03 -15.06 -29.80
C ILE A 16 -6.88 -15.68 -30.60
N ALA A 17 -6.89 -15.54 -31.93
CA ALA A 17 -5.86 -16.11 -32.79
C ALA A 17 -4.49 -15.46 -32.54
N GLU A 18 -4.45 -14.15 -32.25
CA GLU A 18 -3.22 -13.43 -31.95
C GLU A 18 -2.67 -13.78 -30.57
N VAL A 19 -3.55 -13.89 -29.56
CA VAL A 19 -3.20 -14.37 -28.22
C VAL A 19 -2.57 -15.76 -28.27
N VAL A 20 -3.16 -16.69 -29.03
CA VAL A 20 -2.60 -18.05 -29.21
C VAL A 20 -1.24 -18.02 -29.90
N ARG A 21 -1.07 -17.19 -30.95
CA ARG A 21 0.22 -17.07 -31.66
C ARG A 21 1.31 -16.49 -30.76
N ALA A 22 1.00 -15.45 -29.98
CA ALA A 22 1.93 -14.87 -29.02
C ALA A 22 2.35 -15.89 -27.96
N ALA A 23 1.39 -16.64 -27.42
CA ALA A 23 1.67 -17.71 -26.46
C ALA A 23 2.55 -18.83 -27.04
N LYS A 24 2.37 -19.17 -28.32
CA LYS A 24 3.19 -20.18 -29.01
C LYS A 24 4.63 -19.74 -29.24
N GLN A 25 4.85 -18.43 -29.35
CA GLN A 25 6.18 -17.83 -29.56
C GLN A 25 6.91 -17.54 -28.24
N ALA A 26 6.20 -17.47 -27.11
CA ALA A 26 6.79 -17.18 -25.81
C ALA A 26 7.71 -18.32 -25.34
N LYS A 27 8.86 -17.97 -24.77
CA LYS A 27 9.74 -18.95 -24.14
C LYS A 27 9.01 -19.72 -23.04
N TRP A 28 9.42 -20.98 -22.88
CA TRP A 28 8.96 -21.92 -21.85
C TRP A 28 7.50 -22.39 -21.96
N VAL A 29 6.70 -21.87 -22.90
CA VAL A 29 5.33 -22.34 -23.12
C VAL A 29 5.33 -23.66 -23.89
N ASP A 30 4.82 -24.73 -23.27
CA ASP A 30 4.73 -26.06 -23.87
C ASP A 30 3.35 -26.33 -24.47
N LYS A 31 2.29 -25.86 -23.79
CA LYS A 31 0.90 -26.17 -24.12
C LYS A 31 0.05 -24.92 -24.05
N ILE A 32 -0.94 -24.84 -24.93
CA ILE A 32 -1.92 -23.77 -24.96
C ILE A 32 -3.30 -24.41 -24.95
N ILE A 33 -4.11 -24.02 -23.97
CA ILE A 33 -5.49 -24.47 -23.82
C ILE A 33 -6.39 -23.25 -23.91
N VAL A 34 -7.26 -23.20 -24.91
CA VAL A 34 -8.34 -22.22 -24.98
C VAL A 34 -9.60 -22.86 -24.40
N VAL A 35 -10.25 -22.18 -23.46
CA VAL A 35 -11.49 -22.65 -22.83
C VAL A 35 -12.63 -21.76 -23.31
N ASP A 36 -13.41 -22.28 -24.25
CA ASP A 36 -14.53 -21.59 -24.88
C ASP A 36 -15.77 -21.56 -23.96
N GLY A 37 -16.17 -20.37 -23.54
CA GLY A 37 -17.33 -20.07 -22.69
C GLY A 37 -18.67 -20.11 -23.45
N HIS A 38 -18.83 -21.10 -24.32
CA HIS A 38 -19.96 -21.22 -25.25
C HIS A 38 -20.14 -19.96 -26.11
N SER A 39 -19.11 -19.61 -26.88
CA SER A 39 -19.17 -18.46 -27.78
C SER A 39 -20.21 -18.67 -28.88
N ALA A 40 -20.84 -17.58 -29.31
CA ALA A 40 -21.76 -17.52 -30.44
C ALA A 40 -21.05 -17.14 -31.74
N ASP A 41 -19.80 -16.69 -31.67
CA ASP A 41 -18.97 -16.30 -32.80
C ASP A 41 -17.94 -17.39 -33.18
N SER A 42 -16.93 -17.02 -33.99
CA SER A 42 -15.87 -17.92 -34.46
C SER A 42 -14.74 -18.18 -33.46
N THR A 43 -14.85 -17.77 -32.18
CA THR A 43 -13.77 -17.89 -31.16
C THR A 43 -13.13 -19.28 -31.13
N ALA A 44 -13.95 -20.33 -31.00
CA ALA A 44 -13.45 -21.69 -30.87
C ALA A 44 -12.80 -22.20 -32.17
N GLU A 45 -13.26 -21.74 -33.33
CA GLU A 45 -12.68 -22.12 -34.62
C GLU A 45 -11.32 -21.44 -34.82
N GLU A 46 -11.24 -20.14 -34.57
CA GLU A 46 -10.01 -19.35 -34.70
C GLU A 46 -8.91 -19.83 -33.73
N ALA A 47 -9.27 -20.18 -32.49
CA ALA A 47 -8.36 -20.78 -31.52
C ALA A 47 -7.73 -22.09 -32.03
N ARG A 48 -8.54 -22.99 -32.62
CA ARG A 48 -8.06 -24.27 -33.18
C ARG A 48 -7.17 -24.03 -34.39
N ARG A 49 -7.55 -23.12 -35.30
CA ARG A 49 -6.75 -22.74 -36.48
C ARG A 49 -5.39 -22.16 -36.07
N ALA A 50 -5.34 -21.37 -35.00
CA ALA A 50 -4.10 -20.83 -34.45
C ALA A 50 -3.22 -21.89 -33.74
N GLY A 51 -3.76 -23.09 -33.50
CA GLY A 51 -3.02 -24.24 -32.99
C GLY A 51 -3.18 -24.50 -31.49
N ALA A 52 -4.17 -23.90 -30.83
CA ALA A 52 -4.48 -24.20 -29.43
C ALA A 52 -5.36 -25.45 -29.30
N ARG A 53 -5.18 -26.20 -28.20
CA ARG A 53 -6.17 -27.19 -27.77
C ARG A 53 -7.39 -26.44 -27.26
N THR A 54 -8.51 -26.56 -27.93
CA THR A 54 -9.74 -25.87 -27.53
C THR A 54 -10.68 -26.85 -26.82
N ILE A 55 -11.13 -26.51 -25.62
CA ILE A 55 -12.16 -27.24 -24.86
C ILE A 55 -13.35 -26.32 -24.61
N THR A 56 -14.53 -26.89 -24.45
CA THR A 56 -15.74 -26.13 -24.09
C THR A 56 -15.88 -26.12 -22.58
N GLN A 57 -16.27 -24.96 -22.04
CA GLN A 57 -16.57 -24.77 -20.63
C GLN A 57 -17.62 -25.81 -20.17
N SER A 58 -17.35 -26.44 -19.03
CA SER A 58 -18.16 -27.53 -18.45
C SER A 58 -19.56 -27.08 -18.04
N LYS A 59 -19.73 -25.81 -17.70
CA LYS A 59 -20.99 -25.22 -17.23
C LYS A 59 -21.28 -23.95 -18.00
N ARG A 60 -22.39 -23.94 -18.75
CA ARG A 60 -22.87 -22.75 -19.48
C ARG A 60 -23.33 -21.66 -18.52
N ARG A 61 -22.45 -20.71 -18.21
CA ARG A 61 -22.69 -19.62 -17.27
C ARG A 61 -22.14 -18.30 -17.80
N TYR A 62 -22.86 -17.20 -17.54
CA TYR A 62 -22.34 -15.85 -17.75
C TYR A 62 -22.58 -14.98 -16.50
N PRO A 63 -21.58 -14.23 -16.03
CA PRO A 63 -20.15 -14.40 -16.33
C PRO A 63 -19.63 -15.76 -15.85
N GLY A 64 -18.73 -16.36 -16.63
CA GLY A 64 -18.21 -17.71 -16.40
C GLY A 64 -16.68 -17.79 -16.32
N LYS A 65 -15.96 -16.67 -16.16
CA LYS A 65 -14.49 -16.64 -16.26
C LYS A 65 -13.82 -17.70 -15.39
N GLY A 66 -14.18 -17.80 -14.11
CA GLY A 66 -13.52 -18.76 -13.24
C GLY A 66 -13.94 -20.22 -13.42
N VAL A 67 -15.10 -20.51 -14.01
CA VAL A 67 -15.41 -21.86 -14.52
C VAL A 67 -14.42 -22.23 -15.62
N ALA A 68 -14.18 -21.32 -16.57
CA ALA A 68 -13.22 -21.55 -17.64
C ALA A 68 -11.77 -21.70 -17.11
N MET A 69 -11.39 -20.88 -16.12
CA MET A 69 -10.08 -21.01 -15.48
C MET A 69 -9.91 -22.36 -14.78
N ARG A 70 -10.92 -22.83 -14.03
CA ARG A 70 -10.90 -24.14 -13.38
C ARG A 70 -10.79 -25.28 -14.40
N ASP A 71 -11.65 -25.28 -15.42
CA ASP A 71 -11.66 -26.34 -16.43
C ASP A 71 -10.33 -26.39 -17.21
N GLY A 72 -9.73 -25.23 -17.48
CA GLY A 72 -8.41 -25.14 -18.09
C GLY A 72 -7.29 -25.62 -17.16
N PHE A 73 -7.36 -25.32 -15.87
CA PHE A 73 -6.44 -25.85 -14.85
C PHE A 73 -6.51 -27.39 -14.75
N GLU A 74 -7.72 -27.95 -14.72
CA GLU A 74 -7.95 -29.40 -14.69
C GLU A 74 -7.44 -30.09 -15.96
N ALA A 75 -7.58 -29.44 -17.11
CA ALA A 75 -7.08 -29.95 -18.39
C ALA A 75 -5.56 -29.79 -18.57
N ALA A 76 -4.92 -28.88 -17.83
CA ALA A 76 -3.48 -28.68 -17.83
C ALA A 76 -2.79 -29.76 -16.98
N LEU A 77 -1.70 -30.36 -17.47
CA LEU A 77 -0.93 -31.40 -16.78
C LEU A 77 0.55 -31.01 -16.56
N THR A 78 0.83 -29.70 -16.55
CA THR A 78 2.17 -29.14 -16.41
C THR A 78 2.44 -28.62 -14.99
N ASP A 79 3.71 -28.30 -14.70
CA ASP A 79 4.16 -27.84 -13.39
C ASP A 79 3.74 -26.39 -13.11
N ILE A 80 3.70 -25.57 -14.16
CA ILE A 80 3.31 -24.17 -14.12
C ILE A 80 2.08 -23.97 -15.01
N ILE A 81 1.14 -23.18 -14.52
CA ILE A 81 -0.06 -22.75 -15.26
C ILE A 81 -0.04 -21.23 -15.30
N ALA A 82 -0.20 -20.67 -16.50
CA ALA A 82 -0.41 -19.24 -16.71
C ALA A 82 -1.81 -19.02 -17.27
N PHE A 83 -2.47 -17.97 -16.82
CA PHE A 83 -3.75 -17.50 -17.35
C PHE A 83 -3.54 -16.14 -18.00
N VAL A 84 -4.15 -15.95 -19.17
CA VAL A 84 -4.14 -14.70 -19.93
C VAL A 84 -5.52 -14.48 -20.52
N ASP A 85 -6.00 -13.23 -20.52
CA ASP A 85 -7.29 -12.89 -21.10
C ASP A 85 -7.26 -13.01 -22.64
N ALA A 86 -8.40 -13.34 -23.25
CA ALA A 86 -8.53 -13.51 -24.70
C ALA A 86 -8.69 -12.19 -25.47
N ASP A 87 -8.91 -11.07 -24.79
CA ASP A 87 -9.28 -9.77 -25.36
C ASP A 87 -8.10 -8.77 -25.46
N ILE A 88 -6.86 -9.25 -25.31
CA ILE A 88 -5.66 -8.41 -25.37
C ILE A 88 -5.27 -8.18 -26.84
N VAL A 89 -5.40 -6.94 -27.31
CA VAL A 89 -5.12 -6.56 -28.70
C VAL A 89 -3.62 -6.47 -28.98
N ASN A 90 -2.81 -6.08 -28.00
CA ASN A 90 -1.38 -5.81 -28.16
C ASN A 90 -0.49 -6.84 -27.43
N ILE A 91 -0.93 -8.09 -27.37
CA ILE A 91 -0.20 -9.14 -26.65
C ILE A 91 1.11 -9.49 -27.35
N GLU A 92 2.21 -9.44 -26.60
CA GLU A 92 3.54 -9.84 -27.06
C GLU A 92 4.01 -11.09 -26.30
N PRO A 93 4.81 -11.99 -26.94
CA PRO A 93 5.39 -13.15 -26.26
C PRO A 93 6.11 -12.80 -24.96
N GLN A 94 6.78 -11.65 -24.92
CA GLN A 94 7.55 -11.15 -23.78
C GLN A 94 6.68 -10.89 -22.54
N MET A 95 5.39 -10.57 -22.72
CA MET A 95 4.46 -10.39 -21.59
C MET A 95 4.28 -11.71 -20.84
N LEU A 96 4.10 -12.81 -21.58
CA LEU A 96 4.00 -14.17 -21.03
C LEU A 96 5.33 -14.62 -20.42
N GLU A 97 6.46 -14.33 -21.09
CA GLU A 97 7.79 -14.63 -20.56
C GLU A 97 8.02 -13.99 -19.19
N LYS A 98 7.71 -12.69 -19.03
CA LYS A 98 7.83 -11.96 -17.76
C LYS A 98 6.95 -12.56 -16.66
N LEU A 99 5.78 -13.08 -17.02
CA LEU A 99 4.83 -13.66 -16.06
C LEU A 99 5.35 -14.98 -15.46
N VAL A 100 6.01 -15.82 -16.27
CA VAL A 100 6.47 -17.15 -15.86
C VAL A 100 7.91 -17.18 -15.37
N GLU A 101 8.75 -16.26 -15.82
CA GLU A 101 10.19 -16.24 -15.52
C GLU A 101 10.51 -16.28 -14.01
N PRO A 102 9.87 -15.49 -13.13
CA PRO A 102 10.14 -15.54 -11.69
C PRO A 102 9.86 -16.91 -11.07
N ILE A 103 8.89 -17.65 -11.60
CA ILE A 103 8.53 -18.99 -11.12
C ILE A 103 9.57 -20.02 -11.57
N ILE A 104 10.00 -19.90 -12.83
CA ILE A 104 11.04 -20.75 -13.42
C ILE A 104 12.38 -20.55 -12.72
N LYS A 105 12.73 -19.30 -12.37
CA LYS A 105 13.93 -18.95 -11.59
C LYS A 105 13.82 -19.32 -10.11
N GLY A 106 12.66 -19.78 -9.65
CA GLY A 106 12.44 -20.17 -8.26
C GLY A 106 12.29 -19.00 -7.28
N GLU A 107 12.05 -17.79 -7.79
CA GLU A 107 11.90 -16.56 -7.01
C GLU A 107 10.46 -16.34 -6.50
N ALA A 108 9.49 -16.96 -7.16
CA ALA A 108 8.07 -16.88 -6.81
C ALA A 108 7.39 -18.24 -7.01
N ASP A 109 6.27 -18.44 -6.32
CA ASP A 109 5.38 -19.58 -6.52
C ASP A 109 4.10 -19.15 -7.28
N PHE A 110 3.75 -17.87 -7.16
CA PHE A 110 2.64 -17.22 -7.87
C PHE A 110 3.03 -15.80 -8.30
N VAL A 111 2.63 -15.41 -9.49
CA VAL A 111 2.87 -14.10 -10.08
C VAL A 111 1.54 -13.48 -10.50
N LYS A 112 1.33 -12.23 -10.11
CA LYS A 112 0.23 -11.37 -10.55
C LYS A 112 0.78 -10.33 -11.53
N GLY A 113 0.27 -10.27 -12.74
CA GLY A 113 0.67 -9.28 -13.73
C GLY A 113 0.07 -7.90 -13.43
N MET A 114 0.84 -6.84 -13.63
CA MET A 114 0.36 -5.46 -13.67
C MET A 114 0.78 -4.77 -14.97
N PHE A 115 0.03 -3.74 -15.35
CA PHE A 115 0.25 -2.98 -16.59
C PHE A 115 0.53 -1.50 -16.34
N GLU A 116 1.07 -0.84 -17.35
CA GLU A 116 1.29 0.61 -17.45
C GLU A 116 -0.04 1.40 -17.54
N ARG A 117 -0.85 1.35 -16.47
CA ARG A 117 -2.08 2.15 -16.30
C ARG A 117 -2.57 2.15 -14.85
N ALA A 118 -3.40 3.13 -14.52
CA ALA A 118 -4.15 3.13 -13.26
C ALA A 118 -5.11 1.92 -13.19
N GLY A 119 -5.39 1.43 -11.98
CA GLY A 119 -6.32 0.32 -11.77
C GLY A 119 -7.73 0.64 -12.29
N GLY A 120 -8.49 -0.39 -12.64
CA GLY A 120 -9.87 -0.22 -13.09
C GLY A 120 -10.77 0.33 -11.98
N ARG A 121 -11.92 0.92 -12.35
CA ARG A 121 -12.88 1.49 -11.38
C ARG A 121 -13.25 0.53 -10.23
N VAL A 122 -13.49 -0.74 -10.53
CA VAL A 122 -13.80 -1.75 -9.50
C VAL A 122 -12.56 -2.10 -8.67
N THR A 123 -11.36 -2.06 -9.26
CA THR A 123 -10.12 -2.23 -8.52
C THR A 123 -9.98 -1.14 -7.46
N GLU A 124 -10.13 0.12 -7.85
CA GLU A 124 -9.92 1.28 -6.96
C GLU A 124 -11.06 1.47 -5.95
N LEU A 125 -12.32 1.32 -6.39
CA LEU A 125 -13.48 1.69 -5.56
C LEU A 125 -14.04 0.52 -4.72
N VAL A 126 -13.65 -0.72 -5.02
CA VAL A 126 -14.22 -1.91 -4.36
C VAL A 126 -13.12 -2.85 -3.87
N ALA A 127 -12.27 -3.34 -4.76
CA ALA A 127 -11.29 -4.35 -4.39
C ALA A 127 -10.28 -3.81 -3.38
N LYS A 128 -9.60 -2.70 -3.68
CA LYS A 128 -8.58 -2.13 -2.79
C LYS A 128 -9.13 -1.79 -1.40
N PRO A 129 -10.24 -1.05 -1.23
CA PRO A 129 -10.81 -0.78 0.09
C PRO A 129 -11.14 -2.04 0.87
N LEU A 130 -11.81 -3.03 0.25
CA LEU A 130 -12.19 -4.25 0.95
C LEU A 130 -10.98 -5.16 1.26
N LEU A 131 -9.98 -5.22 0.38
CA LEU A 131 -8.73 -5.95 0.63
C LEU A 131 -7.94 -5.28 1.75
N GLN A 132 -7.85 -3.96 1.76
CA GLN A 132 -7.26 -3.20 2.85
C GLN A 132 -7.94 -3.48 4.19
N MET A 133 -9.27 -3.57 4.19
CA MET A 133 -10.02 -3.92 5.38
C MET A 133 -9.72 -5.37 5.80
N PHE A 134 -10.02 -6.33 4.95
CA PHE A 134 -10.06 -7.74 5.35
C PHE A 134 -8.76 -8.52 5.16
N PHE A 135 -7.85 -8.05 4.31
CA PHE A 135 -6.63 -8.74 3.88
C PHE A 135 -5.46 -7.75 3.64
N PRO A 136 -5.00 -7.02 4.67
CA PRO A 136 -3.96 -6.00 4.52
C PRO A 136 -2.66 -6.54 3.89
N GLU A 137 -2.38 -7.84 4.05
CA GLU A 137 -1.24 -8.52 3.42
C GLU A 137 -1.28 -8.53 1.88
N VAL A 138 -2.44 -8.31 1.25
CA VAL A 138 -2.58 -8.20 -0.22
C VAL A 138 -2.97 -6.79 -0.67
N ALA A 139 -3.10 -5.83 0.25
CA ALA A 139 -3.52 -4.47 -0.08
C ALA A 139 -2.45 -3.68 -0.86
N GLY A 140 -1.19 -4.10 -0.80
CA GLY A 140 -0.08 -3.50 -1.54
C GLY A 140 -0.04 -3.82 -3.03
N PHE A 141 -0.91 -4.70 -3.54
CA PHE A 141 -0.98 -5.01 -4.96
C PHE A 141 -1.66 -3.87 -5.72
N SER A 142 -1.02 -3.40 -6.79
CA SER A 142 -1.52 -2.31 -7.61
C SER A 142 -2.73 -2.73 -8.43
N GLN A 143 -2.72 -3.96 -8.96
CA GLN A 143 -3.78 -4.51 -9.82
C GLN A 143 -4.27 -5.90 -9.33
N PRO A 144 -4.92 -5.98 -8.15
CA PRO A 144 -5.36 -7.25 -7.56
C PRO A 144 -6.41 -8.00 -8.38
N LEU A 145 -7.05 -7.34 -9.34
CA LEU A 145 -8.05 -7.92 -10.26
C LEU A 145 -7.49 -8.30 -11.63
N SER A 146 -6.17 -8.16 -11.85
CA SER A 146 -5.55 -8.54 -13.12
C SER A 146 -5.79 -10.02 -13.44
N GLY A 147 -6.18 -10.30 -14.68
CA GLY A 147 -6.42 -11.65 -15.21
C GLY A 147 -5.14 -12.38 -15.61
N GLU A 148 -4.05 -11.64 -15.80
CA GLU A 148 -2.75 -12.17 -16.17
C GLU A 148 -2.02 -12.67 -14.93
N ILE A 149 -2.05 -13.98 -14.73
CA ILE A 149 -1.45 -14.64 -13.56
C ILE A 149 -0.67 -15.89 -13.97
N ALA A 150 0.37 -16.23 -13.24
CA ALA A 150 1.02 -17.53 -13.36
C ALA A 150 1.28 -18.12 -11.99
N GLY A 151 1.27 -19.44 -11.88
CA GLY A 151 1.51 -20.12 -10.62
C GLY A 151 2.01 -21.53 -10.81
N ARG A 152 2.71 -22.04 -9.79
CA ARG A 152 2.95 -23.47 -9.67
C ARG A 152 1.62 -24.19 -9.51
N ARG A 153 1.50 -25.40 -10.05
CA ARG A 153 0.31 -26.26 -9.92
C ARG A 153 -0.20 -26.32 -8.49
N TRP A 154 0.71 -26.54 -7.53
CA TRP A 154 0.34 -26.68 -6.12
C TRP A 154 -0.39 -25.45 -5.58
N VAL A 155 -0.11 -24.23 -6.08
CA VAL A 155 -0.84 -23.04 -5.66
C VAL A 155 -2.31 -23.16 -6.06
N PHE A 156 -2.57 -23.51 -7.32
CA PHE A 156 -3.93 -23.64 -7.85
C PHE A 156 -4.71 -24.85 -7.28
N GLU A 157 -4.02 -25.86 -6.74
CA GLU A 157 -4.66 -26.95 -5.98
C GLU A 157 -5.23 -26.48 -4.64
N HIS A 158 -4.74 -25.35 -4.11
CA HIS A 158 -5.15 -24.79 -2.82
C HIS A 158 -6.06 -23.56 -2.93
N VAL A 159 -6.38 -23.09 -4.15
CA VAL A 159 -7.30 -21.97 -4.36
C VAL A 159 -8.71 -22.46 -4.71
N LYS A 160 -9.71 -21.68 -4.33
CA LYS A 160 -11.08 -21.89 -4.81
C LYS A 160 -11.36 -20.96 -6.00
N PHE A 161 -11.51 -21.56 -7.17
CA PHE A 161 -11.99 -20.85 -8.37
C PHE A 161 -13.46 -20.45 -8.20
N GLU A 162 -13.72 -19.16 -7.95
CA GLU A 162 -15.08 -18.62 -8.02
C GLU A 162 -15.61 -18.72 -9.45
N GLU A 163 -16.90 -18.99 -9.64
CA GLU A 163 -17.43 -19.21 -11.00
C GLU A 163 -17.49 -17.92 -11.85
N ASN A 164 -17.28 -16.75 -11.24
CA ASN A 164 -17.65 -15.44 -11.75
C ASN A 164 -16.44 -14.49 -11.81
N TRP A 165 -16.64 -13.16 -11.90
CA TRP A 165 -15.54 -12.18 -11.95
C TRP A 165 -14.70 -12.08 -10.68
N GLY A 166 -15.19 -12.59 -9.55
CA GLY A 166 -14.44 -12.62 -8.30
C GLY A 166 -13.26 -13.60 -8.29
N VAL A 167 -13.11 -14.43 -9.33
CA VAL A 167 -12.03 -15.43 -9.42
C VAL A 167 -10.64 -14.81 -9.28
N ASP A 168 -10.39 -13.66 -9.90
CA ASP A 168 -9.06 -13.04 -9.94
C ASP A 168 -8.58 -12.58 -8.55
N VAL A 169 -9.48 -12.02 -7.74
CA VAL A 169 -9.17 -11.63 -6.35
C VAL A 169 -9.18 -12.83 -5.41
N GLY A 170 -10.07 -13.79 -5.63
CA GLY A 170 -10.16 -15.01 -4.83
C GLY A 170 -8.87 -15.81 -4.90
N ILE A 171 -8.31 -16.00 -6.10
CA ILE A 171 -7.02 -16.67 -6.30
C ILE A 171 -5.90 -15.92 -5.57
N LEU A 172 -5.85 -14.59 -5.66
CA LEU A 172 -4.80 -13.81 -4.99
C LEU A 172 -4.84 -13.99 -3.46
N ILE A 173 -6.03 -13.86 -2.85
CA ILE A 173 -6.20 -14.04 -1.40
C ILE A 173 -5.79 -15.46 -1.00
N ASP A 174 -6.31 -16.48 -1.70
CA ASP A 174 -6.04 -17.89 -1.38
C ASP A 174 -4.55 -18.24 -1.60
N ALA A 175 -3.90 -17.68 -2.64
CA ALA A 175 -2.48 -17.88 -2.90
C ALA A 175 -1.61 -17.32 -1.76
N VAL A 176 -1.83 -16.08 -1.34
CA VAL A 176 -1.08 -15.48 -0.20
C VAL A 176 -1.38 -16.25 1.10
N ARG A 177 -2.64 -16.61 1.35
CA ARG A 177 -3.04 -17.34 2.56
C ARG A 177 -2.55 -18.78 2.61
N SER A 178 -2.22 -19.40 1.47
CA SER A 178 -1.57 -20.72 1.44
C SER A 178 -0.06 -20.67 1.74
N GLY A 179 0.51 -19.47 1.93
CA GLY A 179 1.94 -19.28 2.19
C GLY A 179 2.80 -19.26 0.92
N ALA A 180 2.20 -19.13 -0.26
CA ALA A 180 2.92 -19.01 -1.51
C ALA A 180 3.76 -17.72 -1.55
N ARG A 181 4.96 -17.78 -2.13
CA ARG A 181 5.74 -16.58 -2.42
C ARG A 181 5.13 -15.86 -3.61
N VAL A 182 4.41 -14.78 -3.36
CA VAL A 182 3.70 -14.02 -4.40
C VAL A 182 4.49 -12.79 -4.83
N LYS A 183 4.58 -12.54 -6.14
CA LYS A 183 5.12 -11.29 -6.70
C LYS A 183 4.11 -10.61 -7.63
N GLU A 184 4.05 -9.28 -7.61
CA GLU A 184 3.43 -8.49 -8.67
C GLU A 184 4.50 -8.07 -9.68
N ILE A 185 4.27 -8.30 -10.98
CA ILE A 185 5.27 -8.07 -12.03
C ILE A 185 4.69 -7.17 -13.11
N HIS A 186 5.45 -6.14 -13.47
CA HIS A 186 5.11 -5.28 -14.58
C HIS A 186 5.32 -5.99 -15.92
N ILE A 187 4.23 -6.34 -16.60
CA ILE A 187 4.28 -7.16 -17.83
C ILE A 187 4.18 -6.32 -19.11
N GLY A 188 3.78 -5.05 -19.04
CA GLY A 188 3.81 -4.11 -20.16
C GLY A 188 2.60 -3.18 -20.22
N PHE A 189 2.26 -2.69 -21.40
CA PHE A 189 1.04 -1.93 -21.68
C PHE A 189 -0.08 -2.88 -22.15
N LYS A 190 -1.33 -2.67 -21.71
CA LYS A 190 -2.51 -3.44 -22.18
C LYS A 190 -3.60 -2.49 -22.64
N ASP A 191 -3.88 -2.56 -23.93
CA ASP A 191 -5.08 -1.94 -24.52
C ASP A 191 -6.24 -2.94 -24.44
N HIS A 192 -7.39 -2.47 -23.96
CA HIS A 192 -8.59 -3.29 -23.80
C HIS A 192 -9.84 -2.39 -23.83
N LEU A 193 -10.97 -2.97 -24.20
CA LEU A 193 -12.23 -2.23 -24.25
C LEU A 193 -12.77 -1.97 -22.84
N MET A 194 -13.11 -0.71 -22.54
CA MET A 194 -13.75 -0.36 -21.29
C MET A 194 -15.20 -0.87 -21.27
N LYS A 195 -15.56 -1.64 -20.24
CA LYS A 195 -16.94 -2.08 -20.05
C LYS A 195 -17.87 -0.89 -19.69
N PRO A 196 -19.14 -0.91 -20.16
CA PRO A 196 -20.19 -0.02 -19.71
C PRO A 196 -20.36 0.01 -18.19
N LEU A 197 -20.88 1.11 -17.65
CA LEU A 197 -21.05 1.30 -16.20
C LEU A 197 -21.93 0.22 -15.55
N LEU A 198 -22.98 -0.24 -16.25
CA LEU A 198 -23.91 -1.24 -15.72
C LEU A 198 -23.22 -2.59 -15.50
N ASP A 199 -22.36 -3.02 -16.43
CA ASP A 199 -21.60 -4.27 -16.31
C ASP A 199 -20.59 -4.21 -15.15
N LEU A 200 -20.06 -3.02 -14.87
CA LEU A 200 -19.16 -2.82 -13.73
C LEU A 200 -19.86 -2.95 -12.38
N ARG A 201 -21.17 -2.66 -12.29
CA ARG A 201 -21.94 -2.84 -11.05
C ARG A 201 -22.00 -4.32 -10.66
N GLU A 202 -22.30 -5.19 -11.63
CA GLU A 202 -22.35 -6.63 -11.38
C GLU A 202 -20.97 -7.18 -11.01
N MET A 203 -19.93 -6.76 -11.73
CA MET A 203 -18.55 -7.11 -11.40
C MET A 203 -18.15 -6.65 -9.99
N ALA A 204 -18.47 -5.42 -9.62
CA ALA A 204 -18.24 -4.88 -8.29
C ALA A 204 -18.89 -5.72 -7.20
N GLN A 205 -20.15 -6.10 -7.38
CA GLN A 205 -20.87 -6.95 -6.44
C GLN A 205 -20.19 -8.31 -6.27
N GLN A 206 -19.80 -8.97 -7.36
CA GLN A 206 -19.16 -10.29 -7.33
C GLN A 206 -17.75 -10.27 -6.71
N VAL A 207 -16.99 -9.21 -6.97
CA VAL A 207 -15.68 -8.98 -6.34
C VAL A 207 -15.85 -8.76 -4.84
N ALA A 208 -16.75 -7.87 -4.44
CA ALA A 208 -17.02 -7.62 -3.02
C ALA A 208 -17.50 -8.87 -2.29
N GLU A 209 -18.45 -9.60 -2.87
CA GLU A 209 -18.98 -10.85 -2.33
C GLU A 209 -17.87 -11.89 -2.13
N THR A 210 -16.94 -12.01 -3.10
CA THR A 210 -15.81 -12.93 -2.98
C THR A 210 -14.91 -12.56 -1.80
N ILE A 211 -14.54 -11.29 -1.66
CA ILE A 211 -13.68 -10.82 -0.57
C ILE A 211 -14.36 -11.06 0.78
N ILE A 212 -15.64 -10.67 0.92
CA ILE A 212 -16.42 -10.86 2.15
C ILE A 212 -16.57 -12.35 2.50
N LYS A 213 -16.80 -13.22 1.51
CA LYS A 213 -16.86 -14.67 1.73
C LYS A 213 -15.53 -15.23 2.23
N ARG A 214 -14.39 -14.77 1.72
CA ARG A 214 -13.07 -15.17 2.25
C ARG A 214 -12.90 -14.63 3.67
N ALA A 215 -13.30 -13.38 3.92
CA ALA A 215 -13.19 -12.78 5.24
C ALA A 215 -13.99 -13.58 6.28
N ALA A 216 -15.21 -14.00 5.92
CA ALA A 216 -16.04 -14.89 6.74
C ALA A 216 -15.37 -16.25 6.96
N LYS A 217 -14.83 -16.88 5.91
CA LYS A 217 -14.13 -18.17 5.99
C LYS A 217 -12.91 -18.13 6.92
N HIS A 218 -12.24 -16.98 6.99
CA HIS A 218 -11.07 -16.75 7.84
C HIS A 218 -11.42 -16.09 9.18
N ASP A 219 -12.69 -16.10 9.59
CA ASP A 219 -13.18 -15.56 10.87
C ASP A 219 -12.93 -14.06 11.09
N ILE A 220 -12.57 -13.33 10.04
CA ILE A 220 -12.24 -11.90 10.07
C ILE A 220 -13.48 -11.04 10.38
N LEU A 221 -14.67 -11.54 10.04
CA LEU A 221 -15.93 -10.85 10.29
C LEU A 221 -16.51 -11.07 11.69
N LYS A 222 -15.90 -11.94 12.53
CA LYS A 222 -16.42 -12.24 13.88
C LYS A 222 -16.23 -11.08 14.85
N ASP A 223 -15.19 -10.31 14.65
CA ASP A 223 -14.93 -9.04 15.31
C ASP A 223 -14.77 -8.00 14.22
N LEU A 224 -15.70 -7.04 14.12
CA LEU A 224 -15.65 -5.93 13.17
C LEU A 224 -15.34 -4.61 13.89
N ALA A 225 -14.97 -4.64 15.18
CA ALA A 225 -14.62 -3.42 15.89
C ALA A 225 -13.51 -2.67 15.15
N TRP A 226 -12.60 -3.42 14.51
CA TRP A 226 -11.51 -2.91 13.66
C TRP A 226 -11.97 -2.28 12.32
N VAL A 227 -13.16 -2.60 11.79
CA VAL A 227 -13.74 -1.97 10.57
C VAL A 227 -14.20 -0.55 10.85
N SER A 228 -14.72 -0.31 12.05
CA SER A 228 -15.03 1.03 12.57
C SER A 228 -13.81 1.76 13.14
N GLN A 229 -12.66 1.09 13.27
CA GLN A 229 -11.42 1.76 13.59
C GLN A 229 -10.78 2.20 12.26
N PRO A 230 -10.46 3.49 12.09
CA PRO A 230 -9.87 3.99 10.86
C PRO A 230 -8.50 3.33 10.64
N ARG A 231 -8.48 2.24 9.89
CA ARG A 231 -7.27 1.66 9.33
C ARG A 231 -7.05 2.35 8.00
N TYR A 232 -6.48 3.55 8.10
CA TYR A 232 -5.40 4.15 7.32
C TYR A 232 -5.32 5.61 7.76
N TRP A 233 -4.14 6.05 8.19
CA TRP A 233 -3.86 7.46 8.30
C TRP A 233 -2.48 7.74 7.69
N VAL A 234 -2.46 7.95 6.37
CA VAL A 234 -2.35 9.34 5.92
C VAL A 234 -3.76 9.84 6.18
N THR A 235 -3.96 10.66 7.21
CA THR A 235 -5.24 11.33 7.42
C THR A 235 -5.56 12.08 6.13
N HIS A 236 -6.30 11.48 5.20
CA HIS A 236 -7.13 12.29 4.35
C HIS A 236 -8.17 12.87 5.30
N HIS A 237 -7.85 14.02 5.92
CA HIS A 237 -8.91 14.98 6.13
C HIS A 237 -9.57 15.10 4.77
N GLU A 238 -10.85 14.73 4.74
CA GLU A 238 -11.68 14.72 3.55
C GLU A 238 -11.26 15.87 2.63
N LEU A 239 -10.73 15.54 1.44
CA LEU A 239 -10.84 16.43 0.29
C LEU A 239 -12.32 16.43 -0.12
N GLY A 240 -13.19 16.86 0.79
CA GLY A 240 -14.53 17.29 0.46
C GLY A 240 -14.36 18.55 -0.34
N GLU A 241 -14.27 18.42 -1.66
CA GLU A 241 -14.26 19.51 -2.65
C GLU A 241 -13.51 20.78 -2.23
N LYS A 242 -12.41 20.67 -1.46
CA LYS A 242 -11.48 21.78 -1.28
C LYS A 242 -10.64 21.79 -2.54
N VAL A 243 -11.13 22.58 -3.50
CA VAL A 243 -10.44 23.14 -4.66
C VAL A 243 -8.93 22.93 -4.51
N LYS A 244 -8.30 22.17 -5.43
CA LYS A 244 -6.83 22.07 -5.53
C LYS A 244 -6.26 23.46 -5.24
N LYS A 245 -5.60 23.62 -4.09
CA LYS A 245 -5.05 24.90 -3.65
C LYS A 245 -4.08 25.35 -4.75
N PRO A 246 -4.32 26.47 -5.45
CA PRO A 246 -3.51 26.84 -6.59
C PRO A 246 -2.12 27.23 -6.08
N LYS A 247 -1.11 26.40 -6.37
CA LYS A 247 0.30 26.50 -5.91
C LYS A 247 0.51 26.22 -4.40
N ALA A 248 0.24 25.00 -3.94
CA ALA A 248 0.43 24.64 -2.54
C ALA A 248 1.86 24.18 -2.22
N LYS A 249 2.43 24.74 -1.15
CA LYS A 249 3.71 24.34 -0.54
C LYS A 249 3.44 23.29 0.54
N LEU A 250 4.36 22.34 0.73
CA LEU A 250 4.25 21.31 1.78
C LEU A 250 5.19 21.68 2.93
N VAL A 251 4.67 21.75 4.15
CA VAL A 251 5.46 21.95 5.36
C VAL A 251 5.31 20.72 6.24
N VAL A 252 6.41 20.00 6.46
CA VAL A 252 6.44 18.81 7.30
C VAL A 252 7.24 19.06 8.57
N PHE A 253 6.73 18.51 9.67
CA PHE A 253 7.31 18.64 11.00
C PHE A 253 7.63 17.26 11.56
N ASP A 254 8.77 17.15 12.23
CA ASP A 254 8.88 16.20 13.33
C ASP A 254 7.88 16.55 14.46
N PHE A 255 7.57 15.59 15.33
CA PHE A 255 6.67 15.81 16.44
C PHE A 255 7.40 16.10 17.76
N ASP A 256 8.19 15.14 18.23
CA ASP A 256 8.75 15.11 19.58
C ASP A 256 9.92 16.10 19.76
N GLY A 257 9.68 17.16 20.52
CA GLY A 257 10.65 18.24 20.72
C GLY A 257 10.68 19.23 19.55
N THR A 258 9.69 19.16 18.66
CA THR A 258 9.46 20.09 17.54
C THR A 258 8.07 20.73 17.68
N LEU A 259 6.97 19.96 17.55
CA LEU A 259 5.61 20.46 17.75
C LEU A 259 5.14 20.40 19.21
N VAL A 260 5.67 19.45 19.97
CA VAL A 260 5.49 19.34 21.44
C VAL A 260 6.80 19.59 22.16
N ASP A 261 6.76 20.19 23.36
CA ASP A 261 7.96 20.39 24.18
C ASP A 261 8.21 19.18 25.08
N GLY A 262 8.77 18.13 24.50
CA GLY A 262 9.07 16.87 25.18
C GLY A 262 9.01 15.68 24.21
N ARG A 263 9.00 14.47 24.77
CA ARG A 263 8.77 13.24 24.00
C ARG A 263 7.57 12.48 24.54
N VAL A 264 6.67 12.06 23.65
CA VAL A 264 5.46 11.32 24.01
C VAL A 264 5.79 10.06 24.79
N ILE A 265 6.77 9.28 24.34
CA ILE A 265 7.15 8.03 25.01
C ILE A 265 7.71 8.26 26.42
N ASP A 266 8.40 9.37 26.66
CA ASP A 266 8.93 9.70 28.00
C ASP A 266 7.79 10.06 28.96
N ALA A 267 6.80 10.82 28.50
CA ALA A 267 5.61 11.14 29.28
C ALA A 267 4.78 9.88 29.61
N ILE A 268 4.62 8.98 28.64
CA ILE A 268 3.95 7.69 28.83
C ILE A 268 4.72 6.84 29.87
N ALA A 269 6.04 6.71 29.71
CA ALA A 269 6.84 5.91 30.64
C ALA A 269 6.80 6.45 32.07
N GLN A 270 6.79 7.78 32.25
CA GLN A 270 6.59 8.40 33.56
C GLN A 270 5.22 8.06 34.14
N LYS A 271 4.14 8.19 33.35
CA LYS A 271 2.78 7.90 33.83
C LYS A 271 2.59 6.44 34.27
N PHE A 272 3.18 5.50 33.53
CA PHE A 272 3.02 4.07 33.77
C PHE A 272 4.15 3.45 34.61
N ASN A 273 5.06 4.27 35.16
CA ASN A 273 6.22 3.83 35.92
C ASN A 273 7.14 2.85 35.16
N LEU A 274 7.36 3.10 33.86
CA LEU A 274 8.20 2.31 32.95
C LEU A 274 9.54 2.99 32.61
N VAL A 275 9.94 4.01 33.40
CA VAL A 275 11.10 4.85 33.08
C VAL A 275 12.40 4.04 33.09
N GLU A 276 12.59 3.16 34.06
CA GLU A 276 13.81 2.34 34.15
C GLU A 276 13.90 1.33 33.00
N GLU A 277 12.79 0.71 32.63
CA GLU A 277 12.67 -0.23 31.53
C GLU A 277 12.91 0.46 30.18
N LEU A 278 12.33 1.64 29.98
CA LEU A 278 12.55 2.45 28.77
C LEU A 278 14.03 2.80 28.62
N GLU A 279 14.68 3.26 29.69
CA GLU A 279 16.10 3.59 29.67
C GLU A 279 16.99 2.37 29.45
N LYS A 280 16.60 1.21 29.99
CA LYS A 280 17.28 -0.06 29.71
C LYS A 280 17.18 -0.40 28.23
N VAL A 281 16.00 -0.32 27.61
CA VAL A 281 15.82 -0.57 26.17
C VAL A 281 16.67 0.39 25.34
N ARG A 282 16.68 1.69 25.67
CA ARG A 282 17.50 2.70 24.97
C ARG A 282 19.00 2.41 24.99
N LYS A 283 19.52 1.92 26.12
CA LYS A 283 20.95 1.61 26.30
C LYS A 283 21.36 0.29 25.64
N THR A 284 20.46 -0.69 25.62
CA THR A 284 20.78 -2.08 25.23
C THR A 284 20.34 -2.46 23.82
N THR A 285 19.40 -1.71 23.24
CA THR A 285 18.82 -2.01 21.92
C THR A 285 19.29 -0.99 20.89
N PRO A 286 19.80 -1.44 19.72
CA PRO A 286 20.16 -0.53 18.64
C PRO A 286 19.01 0.42 18.26
N SER A 287 19.32 1.70 18.07
CA SER A 287 18.35 2.73 17.72
C SER A 287 17.59 2.43 16.42
N GLY A 288 16.40 3.04 16.28
CA GLY A 288 15.51 2.80 15.15
C GLY A 288 14.52 1.65 15.40
N HIS A 289 14.22 0.85 14.38
CA HIS A 289 13.11 -0.12 14.40
C HIS A 289 13.21 -1.16 15.51
N LYS A 290 14.41 -1.67 15.81
CA LYS A 290 14.60 -2.65 16.88
C LYS A 290 14.21 -2.04 18.22
N GLN A 291 14.65 -0.81 18.46
CA GLN A 291 14.29 -0.06 19.65
C GLN A 291 12.79 0.22 19.69
N SER A 292 12.16 0.64 18.58
CA SER A 292 10.70 0.84 18.53
C SER A 292 9.92 -0.44 18.84
N LEU A 293 10.38 -1.61 18.37
CA LEU A 293 9.77 -2.91 18.68
C LEU A 293 9.88 -3.25 20.17
N GLU A 294 11.06 -3.08 20.78
CA GLU A 294 11.23 -3.37 22.21
C GLU A 294 10.48 -2.37 23.10
N ILE A 295 10.43 -1.08 22.74
CA ILE A 295 9.64 -0.07 23.44
C ILE A 295 8.14 -0.42 23.36
N ALA A 296 7.63 -0.82 22.19
CA ALA A 296 6.23 -1.20 22.04
C ALA A 296 5.84 -2.34 23.01
N LYS A 297 6.71 -3.33 23.21
CA LYS A 297 6.47 -4.43 24.17
C LYS A 297 6.30 -3.94 25.61
N LEU A 298 6.98 -2.87 26.02
CA LEU A 298 6.82 -2.28 27.36
C LEU A 298 5.40 -1.74 27.58
N LEU A 299 4.74 -1.31 26.50
CA LEU A 299 3.40 -0.74 26.54
C LEU A 299 2.30 -1.81 26.60
N LYS A 300 2.63 -3.10 26.46
CA LYS A 300 1.67 -4.21 26.48
C LYS A 300 0.81 -4.18 27.74
N GLY A 301 -0.51 -4.27 27.56
CA GLY A 301 -1.48 -4.26 28.66
C GLY A 301 -1.94 -2.87 29.07
N THR A 302 -1.34 -1.81 28.53
CA THR A 302 -1.78 -0.43 28.76
C THR A 302 -3.07 -0.14 27.99
N LYS A 303 -4.03 0.57 28.60
CA LYS A 303 -5.23 1.01 27.88
C LYS A 303 -4.86 2.13 26.91
N LEU A 304 -5.36 2.04 25.68
CA LEU A 304 -5.15 3.06 24.68
C LEU A 304 -5.60 4.44 25.17
N GLN A 305 -6.77 4.54 25.81
CA GLN A 305 -7.31 5.83 26.27
C GLN A 305 -6.38 6.53 27.27
N ASP A 306 -5.73 5.79 28.15
CA ASP A 306 -4.79 6.35 29.13
C ASP A 306 -3.56 6.92 28.41
N MET A 307 -3.05 6.22 27.38
CA MET A 307 -1.97 6.71 26.52
C MET A 307 -2.36 7.99 25.76
N LEU A 308 -3.56 8.04 25.19
CA LEU A 308 -4.05 9.22 24.47
C LEU A 308 -4.23 10.43 25.39
N GLN A 309 -4.69 10.19 26.62
CA GLN A 309 -4.83 11.23 27.63
C GLN A 309 -3.47 11.82 28.01
N VAL A 310 -2.44 10.98 28.22
CA VAL A 310 -1.07 11.45 28.47
C VAL A 310 -0.57 12.30 27.32
N ALA A 311 -0.80 11.88 26.07
CA ALA A 311 -0.35 12.62 24.90
C ALA A 311 -0.96 14.04 24.82
N LYS A 312 -2.25 14.18 25.20
CA LYS A 312 -2.94 15.49 25.25
C LYS A 312 -2.42 16.44 26.33
N GLU A 313 -1.85 15.90 27.40
CA GLU A 313 -1.32 16.68 28.53
C GLU A 313 0.06 17.27 28.24
N ILE A 314 0.74 16.81 27.18
CA ILE A 314 2.06 17.31 26.81
C ILE A 314 1.91 18.74 26.24
N PRO A 315 2.66 19.72 26.78
CA PRO A 315 2.61 21.08 26.25
C PRO A 315 3.05 21.14 24.78
N LEU A 316 2.28 21.85 23.97
CA LEU A 316 2.73 22.24 22.63
C LEU A 316 3.96 23.13 22.74
N MET A 317 4.87 23.02 21.77
CA MET A 317 5.99 23.95 21.62
C MET A 317 5.43 25.37 21.49
N LEU A 318 6.11 26.34 22.12
CA LEU A 318 5.67 27.73 22.08
C LEU A 318 5.50 28.18 20.62
N GLY A 319 4.32 28.68 20.29
CA GLY A 319 4.00 29.18 18.96
C GLY A 319 3.52 28.13 17.94
N THR A 320 3.38 26.85 18.32
CA THR A 320 2.86 25.80 17.43
C THR A 320 1.51 26.17 16.83
N SER A 321 0.51 26.48 17.67
CA SER A 321 -0.86 26.75 17.22
C SER A 321 -0.93 27.93 16.25
N GLU A 322 -0.24 29.02 16.56
CA GLU A 322 -0.21 30.21 15.70
C GLU A 322 0.52 29.95 14.38
N THR A 323 1.63 29.21 14.43
CA THR A 323 2.41 28.87 13.25
C THR A 323 1.59 28.02 12.28
N LEU A 324 0.96 26.96 12.76
CA LEU A 324 0.19 26.07 11.90
C LEU A 324 -1.05 26.74 11.30
N ARG A 325 -1.74 27.61 12.06
CA ARG A 325 -2.86 28.39 11.53
C ARG A 325 -2.43 29.40 10.47
N GLU A 326 -1.27 30.03 10.63
CA GLU A 326 -0.74 30.93 9.59
C GLU A 326 -0.40 30.14 8.32
N LEU A 327 0.20 28.95 8.44
CA LEU A 327 0.45 28.07 7.30
C LEU A 327 -0.84 27.63 6.60
N GLU A 328 -1.89 27.31 7.37
CA GLU A 328 -3.22 26.99 6.84
C GLU A 328 -3.81 28.18 6.06
N ASN A 329 -3.77 29.39 6.63
CA ASN A 329 -4.23 30.62 5.99
C ASN A 329 -3.50 30.90 4.67
N LYS A 330 -2.21 30.52 4.60
CA LYS A 330 -1.37 30.61 3.40
C LYS A 330 -1.57 29.46 2.42
N SER A 331 -2.56 28.60 2.66
CA SER A 331 -2.87 27.45 1.81
C SER A 331 -1.70 26.48 1.66
N CYS A 332 -0.85 26.35 2.69
CA CYS A 332 0.11 25.26 2.76
C CYS A 332 -0.61 23.94 3.07
N TYR A 333 0.03 22.84 2.71
CA TYR A 333 -0.24 21.52 3.29
C TYR A 333 0.68 21.29 4.49
N ILE A 334 0.13 20.75 5.58
CA ILE A 334 0.83 20.58 6.85
C ILE A 334 0.90 19.09 7.19
N GLY A 335 2.12 18.54 7.27
CA GLY A 335 2.35 17.14 7.60
C GLY A 335 3.15 16.95 8.89
N ILE A 336 2.92 15.84 9.58
CA ILE A 336 3.75 15.34 10.67
C ILE A 336 4.40 14.04 10.24
N ILE A 337 5.72 13.94 10.39
CA ILE A 337 6.48 12.71 10.12
C ILE A 337 7.30 12.39 11.37
N SER A 338 6.92 11.33 12.07
CA SER A 338 7.48 10.99 13.39
C SER A 338 7.76 9.49 13.52
N ASP A 339 8.74 9.12 14.33
CA ASP A 339 8.96 7.74 14.79
C ASP A 339 8.21 7.44 16.12
N GLY A 340 7.39 8.39 16.58
CA GLY A 340 6.39 8.20 17.63
C GLY A 340 5.15 7.45 17.15
N TYR A 341 4.03 7.63 17.84
CA TYR A 341 2.81 6.84 17.64
C TYR A 341 1.65 7.67 17.08
N GLY A 342 1.09 7.28 15.93
CA GLY A 342 0.11 8.07 15.17
C GLY A 342 -1.10 8.48 16.00
N ARG A 343 -1.78 7.53 16.66
CA ARG A 343 -2.95 7.85 17.50
C ARG A 343 -2.66 8.84 18.64
N ALA A 344 -1.45 8.82 19.20
CA ALA A 344 -1.06 9.77 20.25
C ALA A 344 -0.80 11.16 19.66
N ILE A 345 -0.20 11.24 18.48
CA ILE A 345 0.00 12.48 17.73
C ILE A 345 -1.36 13.09 17.36
N GLU A 346 -2.29 12.29 16.83
CA GLU A 346 -3.66 12.72 16.53
C GLU A 346 -4.37 13.28 17.76
N ALA A 347 -4.28 12.57 18.89
CA ALA A 347 -4.89 13.03 20.14
C ALA A 347 -4.32 14.38 20.58
N ALA A 348 -3.00 14.56 20.53
CA ALA A 348 -2.30 15.78 20.92
C ALA A 348 -2.50 16.95 19.93
N THR A 349 -2.86 16.67 18.68
CA THR A 349 -2.99 17.67 17.61
C THR A 349 -4.41 17.85 17.08
N SER A 350 -5.40 17.23 17.72
CA SER A 350 -6.81 17.22 17.27
C SER A 350 -7.45 18.58 16.95
N GLU A 351 -6.97 19.67 17.54
CA GLU A 351 -7.48 21.04 17.31
C GLU A 351 -6.60 21.88 16.36
N LEU A 352 -5.59 21.25 15.75
CA LEU A 352 -4.60 21.89 14.87
C LEU A 352 -4.86 21.50 13.41
N PRO A 353 -4.55 22.38 12.45
CA PRO A 353 -4.78 22.13 11.04
C PRO A 353 -3.68 21.22 10.47
N ILE A 354 -3.73 19.93 10.79
CA ILE A 354 -2.81 18.92 10.27
C ILE A 354 -3.46 18.19 9.10
N ASP A 355 -2.86 18.27 7.92
CA ASP A 355 -3.34 17.56 6.74
C ASP A 355 -2.84 16.12 6.69
N PHE A 356 -1.65 15.81 7.23
CA PHE A 356 -1.07 14.46 7.13
C PHE A 356 -0.33 14.05 8.41
N ILE A 357 -0.44 12.78 8.80
CA ILE A 357 0.39 12.17 9.85
C ILE A 357 1.01 10.89 9.30
N VAL A 358 2.31 10.73 9.49
CA VAL A 358 3.08 9.52 9.16
C VAL A 358 3.86 9.11 10.39
N ALA A 359 3.44 8.02 11.03
CA ALA A 359 4.00 7.57 12.30
C ALA A 359 3.86 6.05 12.48
N ASN A 360 4.47 5.52 13.55
CA ASN A 360 4.30 4.12 13.92
C ASN A 360 2.90 3.89 14.51
N GLU A 361 2.36 2.69 14.36
CA GLU A 361 1.04 2.32 14.85
C GLU A 361 1.13 1.19 15.85
N LEU A 362 0.74 1.45 17.10
CA LEU A 362 0.65 0.40 18.11
C LEU A 362 -0.59 -0.46 17.86
N GLU A 363 -0.42 -1.78 17.86
CA GLU A 363 -1.53 -2.71 17.74
C GLU A 363 -2.38 -2.66 19.02
N VAL A 364 -3.69 -2.58 18.82
CA VAL A 364 -4.69 -2.48 19.89
C VAL A 364 -5.71 -3.60 19.74
N GLN A 365 -5.98 -4.30 20.84
CA GLN A 365 -7.02 -5.32 20.94
C GLN A 365 -7.89 -5.00 22.16
N ASP A 366 -9.21 -4.93 21.98
CA ASP A 366 -10.17 -4.62 23.05
C ASP A 366 -9.85 -3.34 23.83
N GLY A 367 -9.30 -2.33 23.14
CA GLY A 367 -8.90 -1.05 23.74
C GLY A 367 -7.59 -1.09 24.53
N VAL A 368 -6.86 -2.20 24.47
CA VAL A 368 -5.59 -2.43 25.17
C VAL A 368 -4.46 -2.64 24.16
N LEU A 369 -3.29 -2.05 24.44
CA LEU A 369 -2.11 -2.20 23.60
C LEU A 369 -1.57 -3.64 23.71
N THR A 370 -1.32 -4.29 22.58
CA THR A 370 -0.84 -5.70 22.55
C THR A 370 0.67 -5.80 22.75
N GLY A 371 1.38 -4.69 22.53
CA GLY A 371 2.84 -4.59 22.53
C GLY A 371 3.47 -4.77 21.14
N ASN A 372 2.67 -4.95 20.09
CA ASN A 372 3.14 -4.96 18.70
C ASN A 372 3.06 -3.56 18.10
N VAL A 373 3.89 -3.30 17.09
CA VAL A 373 3.93 -2.02 16.36
C VAL A 373 4.05 -2.27 14.85
N HIS A 374 3.28 -1.50 14.07
CA HIS A 374 3.24 -1.50 12.62
C HIS A 374 3.87 -0.21 12.07
N MET A 375 4.53 -0.32 10.93
CA MET A 375 5.25 0.80 10.31
C MET A 375 4.57 1.19 8.99
N PRO A 376 4.40 2.50 8.68
CA PRO A 376 3.49 2.99 7.65
C PRO A 376 3.87 2.65 6.19
N PHE A 377 5.10 2.20 5.92
CA PHE A 377 5.56 1.86 4.57
C PHE A 377 6.07 0.43 4.40
N GLY A 378 5.74 -0.46 5.34
CA GLY A 378 6.40 -1.75 5.43
C GLY A 378 7.91 -1.58 5.71
N TRP A 379 8.63 -2.69 5.89
CA TRP A 379 10.05 -2.64 6.21
C TRP A 379 10.88 -2.25 4.98
N ILE A 380 11.01 -0.96 4.68
CA ILE A 380 11.90 -0.48 3.61
C ILE A 380 13.35 -0.58 4.12
N LYS A 381 14.00 -1.73 3.87
CA LYS A 381 15.44 -1.89 4.05
C LYS A 381 16.16 -1.25 2.87
N LYS A 382 16.74 -0.06 3.08
CA LYS A 382 17.86 0.41 2.25
C LYS A 382 19.14 -0.07 2.93
N GLU A 383 20.02 -0.76 2.22
CA GLU A 383 21.28 -1.30 2.76
C GLU A 383 22.16 -0.22 3.42
N ASP A 384 22.03 1.04 2.96
CA ASP A 384 22.79 2.20 3.46
C ASP A 384 21.98 3.19 4.32
N CYS A 385 20.72 2.87 4.64
CA CYS A 385 19.88 3.75 5.46
C CYS A 385 19.93 3.29 6.92
N LEU A 386 20.08 4.25 7.83
CA LEU A 386 19.89 4.04 9.28
C LEU A 386 18.60 3.24 9.49
N GLN A 387 18.65 2.23 10.37
CA GLN A 387 17.57 1.27 10.61
C GLN A 387 16.35 1.88 11.32
N HIS A 388 15.85 3.05 10.90
CA HIS A 388 14.71 3.76 11.48
C HIS A 388 13.40 2.95 11.40
N SER A 389 12.47 3.20 12.33
CA SER A 389 11.10 2.66 12.25
C SER A 389 10.24 3.38 11.20
N VAL A 390 10.40 4.70 11.08
CA VAL A 390 9.81 5.52 10.00
C VAL A 390 10.93 6.14 9.16
N CYS A 391 10.92 5.88 7.85
CA CYS A 391 11.84 6.54 6.92
C CYS A 391 11.30 7.93 6.54
N LYS A 392 11.75 8.97 7.26
CA LYS A 392 11.24 10.33 7.04
C LYS A 392 11.53 10.90 5.64
N LEU A 393 12.62 10.47 5.01
CA LEU A 393 12.93 10.81 3.61
C LEU A 393 11.93 10.19 2.62
N ALA A 394 11.56 8.93 2.79
CA ALA A 394 10.56 8.30 1.93
C ALA A 394 9.18 8.95 2.14
N ALA A 395 8.84 9.26 3.39
CA ALA A 395 7.60 9.93 3.76
C ALA A 395 7.46 11.30 3.08
N ILE A 396 8.48 12.17 3.17
CA ILE A 396 8.42 13.51 2.58
C ILE A 396 8.30 13.47 1.05
N HIS A 397 8.98 12.54 0.37
CA HIS A 397 8.83 12.36 -1.07
C HIS A 397 7.43 11.91 -1.46
N ARG A 398 6.85 10.97 -0.70
CA ARG A 398 5.50 10.48 -0.92
C ARG A 398 4.46 11.59 -0.71
N LEU A 399 4.57 12.35 0.37
CA LEU A 399 3.67 13.47 0.65
C LEU A 399 3.80 14.58 -0.40
N ALA A 400 5.02 14.88 -0.87
CA ALA A 400 5.24 15.87 -1.92
C ALA A 400 4.58 15.45 -3.25
N GLU A 401 4.72 14.17 -3.63
CA GLU A 401 4.03 13.60 -4.79
C GLU A 401 2.50 13.69 -4.65
N GLU A 402 1.97 13.31 -3.48
CA GLU A 402 0.53 13.33 -3.15
C GLU A 402 -0.10 14.71 -3.36
N VAL A 403 0.59 15.78 -2.94
CA VAL A 403 0.11 17.16 -3.07
C VAL A 403 0.53 17.84 -4.36
N GLY A 404 1.34 17.18 -5.19
CA GLY A 404 1.88 17.75 -6.43
C GLY A 404 2.91 18.86 -6.22
N ALA A 405 3.62 18.89 -5.08
CA ALA A 405 4.68 19.84 -4.80
C ALA A 405 6.04 19.29 -5.25
N SER A 406 6.88 20.14 -5.84
CA SER A 406 8.28 19.79 -6.06
C SER A 406 9.05 19.87 -4.73
N MET A 407 10.14 19.10 -4.57
CA MET A 407 10.95 19.15 -3.34
C MET A 407 11.49 20.54 -3.00
N LYS A 408 11.64 21.44 -4.00
CA LYS A 408 12.03 22.84 -3.78
C LYS A 408 10.95 23.66 -3.06
N GLU A 409 9.70 23.24 -3.13
CA GLU A 409 8.54 23.86 -2.48
C GLU A 409 8.23 23.22 -1.12
N VAL A 410 9.06 22.27 -0.68
CA VAL A 410 8.89 21.58 0.60
C VAL A 410 9.75 22.23 1.68
N VAL A 411 9.15 22.44 2.85
CA VAL A 411 9.83 22.85 4.09
C VAL A 411 9.80 21.68 5.06
N ALA A 412 10.95 21.36 5.64
CA ALA A 412 11.07 20.31 6.64
C ALA A 412 11.67 20.87 7.93
N VAL A 413 11.02 20.60 9.06
CA VAL A 413 11.45 21.05 10.39
C VAL A 413 11.67 19.84 11.29
N GLY A 414 12.85 19.74 11.89
CA GLY A 414 13.19 18.67 12.83
C GLY A 414 14.20 19.11 13.88
N ASN A 415 14.39 18.30 14.91
CA ASN A 415 15.27 18.62 16.04
C ASN A 415 16.38 17.58 16.26
N GLY A 416 16.22 16.36 15.73
CA GLY A 416 17.05 15.22 16.04
C GLY A 416 17.82 14.68 14.86
N GLU A 417 18.77 13.77 15.14
CA GLU A 417 19.55 13.14 14.08
C GLU A 417 18.68 12.35 13.07
N VAL A 418 17.56 11.79 13.52
CA VAL A 418 16.60 11.04 12.68
C VAL A 418 15.93 11.91 11.60
N ASP A 419 15.96 13.24 11.76
CA ASP A 419 15.38 14.20 10.84
C ASP A 419 16.34 14.62 9.73
N THR A 420 17.64 14.34 9.88
CA THR A 420 18.71 14.83 9.00
C THR A 420 18.38 14.64 7.53
N CYS A 421 18.01 13.42 7.12
CA CYS A 421 17.74 13.12 5.71
C CYS A 421 16.51 13.88 5.17
N MET A 422 15.47 14.06 5.99
CA MET A 422 14.25 14.78 5.62
C MET A 422 14.54 16.27 5.46
N VAL A 423 15.31 16.83 6.40
CA VAL A 423 15.72 18.24 6.44
C VAL A 423 16.67 18.56 5.29
N GLU A 424 17.65 17.70 5.01
CA GLU A 424 18.61 17.87 3.92
C GLU A 424 17.95 17.84 2.53
N ALA A 425 16.95 16.98 2.34
CA ALA A 425 16.25 16.83 1.06
C ALA A 425 15.28 17.98 0.73
N ALA A 426 14.84 18.74 1.74
CA ALA A 426 13.83 19.76 1.57
C ALA A 426 14.38 21.04 0.89
N GLY A 427 13.49 21.74 0.17
CA GLY A 427 13.73 23.06 -0.38
C GLY A 427 14.16 24.07 0.69
N LEU A 428 13.57 23.99 1.88
CA LEU A 428 14.05 24.65 3.10
C LEU A 428 14.06 23.66 4.27
N GLY A 429 15.25 23.19 4.63
CA GLY A 429 15.47 22.38 5.83
C GLY A 429 15.80 23.25 7.05
N ILE A 430 15.05 23.09 8.13
CA ILE A 430 15.19 23.84 9.38
C ILE A 430 15.52 22.88 10.52
N ALA A 431 16.68 23.09 11.16
CA ALA A 431 17.04 22.49 12.43
C ALA A 431 16.47 23.35 13.57
N PHE A 432 15.40 22.89 14.20
CA PHE A 432 14.70 23.58 15.27
C PHE A 432 15.08 23.02 16.64
N ASN A 433 15.54 23.89 17.54
CA ASN A 433 16.13 23.57 18.83
C ASN A 433 16.97 22.26 18.81
N PRO A 434 17.96 22.16 17.91
CA PRO A 434 18.52 20.87 17.54
C PRO A 434 19.39 20.28 18.66
N ASN A 435 19.28 18.96 18.83
CA ASN A 435 20.11 18.17 19.75
C ASN A 435 21.20 17.35 19.01
N SER A 436 21.31 17.49 17.69
CA SER A 436 22.28 16.77 16.85
C SER A 436 23.16 17.74 16.06
N VAL A 437 24.47 17.51 16.11
CA VAL A 437 25.46 18.25 15.30
C VAL A 437 25.23 17.97 13.82
N ARG A 438 24.97 16.70 13.46
CA ARG A 438 24.73 16.29 12.08
C ARG A 438 23.53 17.02 11.46
N LEU A 439 22.44 17.14 12.22
CA LEU A 439 21.27 17.89 11.77
C LEU A 439 21.60 19.37 11.53
N VAL A 440 22.38 19.99 12.44
CA VAL A 440 22.82 21.39 12.30
C VAL A 440 23.63 21.59 11.03
N GLU A 441 24.51 20.66 10.69
CA GLU A 441 25.34 20.72 9.47
C GLU A 441 24.54 20.52 8.19
N SER A 442 23.47 19.71 8.22
CA SER A 442 22.60 19.46 7.07
C SER A 442 21.52 20.51 6.83
N ALA A 443 21.17 21.31 7.84
CA ALA A 443 20.08 22.28 7.74
C ALA A 443 20.51 23.61 7.09
N LYS A 444 19.60 24.22 6.34
CA LYS A 444 19.81 25.56 5.76
C LYS A 444 19.62 26.67 6.79
N VAL A 445 18.76 26.40 7.78
CA VAL A 445 18.43 27.33 8.86
C VAL A 445 18.51 26.60 10.19
N VAL A 446 19.07 27.27 11.20
CA VAL A 446 19.17 26.76 12.56
C VAL A 446 18.49 27.73 13.51
N ILE A 447 17.45 27.27 14.20
CA ILE A 447 16.70 28.05 15.19
C ILE A 447 16.98 27.42 16.55
N ARG A 448 17.65 28.12 17.46
CA ARG A 448 17.95 27.59 18.81
C ARG A 448 16.92 27.98 19.87
N GLU A 449 16.09 28.96 19.59
CA GLU A 449 15.01 29.38 20.47
C GLU A 449 13.86 28.37 20.39
N LYS A 450 13.32 27.94 21.53
CA LYS A 450 12.12 27.10 21.61
C LYS A 450 10.86 27.92 21.30
N ASN A 451 10.76 28.42 20.08
CA ASN A 451 9.64 29.25 19.62
C ASN A 451 9.40 28.98 18.13
N LEU A 452 8.36 28.19 17.82
CA LEU A 452 8.10 27.71 16.47
C LEU A 452 7.71 28.83 15.50
N LYS A 453 7.24 29.99 16.00
CA LYS A 453 6.93 31.17 15.16
C LYS A 453 8.12 31.62 14.31
N LYS A 454 9.35 31.36 14.78
CA LYS A 454 10.59 31.71 14.08
C LYS A 454 10.72 31.05 12.71
N ILE A 455 10.04 29.93 12.45
CA ILE A 455 10.09 29.32 11.11
C ILE A 455 9.44 30.22 10.05
N LEU A 456 8.39 30.98 10.41
CA LEU A 456 7.67 31.84 9.48
C LEU A 456 8.56 32.98 8.97
N GLU A 457 9.37 33.57 9.86
CA GLU A 457 10.36 34.60 9.52
C GLU A 457 11.31 34.11 8.42
N HIS A 458 11.80 32.88 8.55
CA HIS A 458 12.71 32.29 7.57
C HIS A 458 12.02 31.83 6.28
N MET A 459 10.79 31.35 6.36
CA MET A 459 10.03 30.98 5.16
C MET A 459 9.72 32.21 4.29
N HIS A 460 9.44 33.38 4.89
CA HIS A 460 9.31 34.64 4.14
C HIS A 460 10.63 35.03 3.44
N GLN A 461 11.76 34.94 4.12
CA GLN A 461 13.08 35.26 3.53
C GLN A 461 13.43 34.40 2.31
N HIS A 462 12.87 33.20 2.21
CA HIS A 462 13.08 32.27 1.10
C HIS A 462 11.95 32.31 0.05
N SER A 463 11.05 33.30 0.10
CA SER A 463 9.88 33.43 -0.78
C SER A 463 8.95 32.19 -0.76
N LEU A 464 8.95 31.48 0.37
CA LEU A 464 8.11 30.30 0.60
C LEU A 464 6.77 30.65 1.26
N LEU A 465 6.47 31.92 1.54
CA LEU A 465 5.15 32.37 2.03
C LEU A 465 4.49 33.46 1.19
N ASP A 466 5.17 33.88 0.11
CA ASP A 466 4.72 34.89 -0.84
C ASP A 466 4.07 34.26 -2.08
#